data_AF-A0AAW4PNG4-F1
#
_entry.id   AF-A0AAW4PNG4-F1
#
_cell.length_a   1.000
_cell.length_b   1.000
_cell.length_c   1.000
_cell.angle_alpha   90.00
_cell.angle_beta   90.00
_cell.angle_gamma   90.00
#
_symmetry.space_group_name_H-M   'P 1'
#
loop_
_entity.id
_entity.type
_entity.pdbx_description
1 polymer ?
#
loop_
_entity_poly.entity_id
_entity_poly.type
_entity_poly.pdbx_seq_one_letter_code
_entity_poly.pdbx_strand_id
1 'polypeptide(L)'
;MLDDVEGPEQTSWVRILIILAIGIPILIEVVTFGGLLSHYVAGGGGDGGAASTPTPDVEGATVGDEILAETAAVERVDSASVVTGNDGWRFTLSVAVDNTGNSSYELRLGTATTRAGRTVEGSDATTGELPPGESGSVTGSWMLPKGQRPASVVVTVVTTPADGTPSARQYTVAIGDVPVSS
;
A
#
# COMPACT_ATOMS: atom_id res chain seq x y z
N MET A 1 24.39 -40.81 43.94
CA MET A 1 25.09 -40.12 42.84
C MET A 1 24.02 -39.31 42.13
N LEU A 2 23.74 -38.14 42.69
CA LEU A 2 22.87 -37.14 42.07
C LEU A 2 23.84 -36.04 41.68
N ASP A 3 24.03 -35.86 40.38
CA ASP A 3 24.90 -34.84 39.83
C ASP A 3 24.44 -33.46 40.30
N ASP A 4 25.34 -32.76 40.97
CA ASP A 4 25.28 -31.31 41.16
C ASP A 4 25.21 -30.66 39.77
N VAL A 5 24.01 -30.29 39.35
CA VAL A 5 23.86 -29.34 38.25
C VAL A 5 24.15 -27.97 38.84
N GLU A 6 25.44 -27.63 38.87
CA GLU A 6 25.94 -26.29 39.14
C GLU A 6 25.30 -25.34 38.11
N GLY A 7 24.21 -24.68 38.51
CA GLY A 7 23.53 -23.69 37.68
C GLY A 7 24.48 -22.51 37.43
N PRO A 8 24.64 -22.02 36.19
CA PRO A 8 25.48 -20.86 35.94
C PRO A 8 24.97 -19.70 36.80
N GLU A 9 25.87 -19.07 37.56
CA GLU A 9 25.58 -17.94 38.46
C GLU A 9 24.54 -16.99 37.83
N GLN A 10 23.47 -16.63 38.53
CA GLN A 10 22.30 -15.91 37.98
C GLN A 10 22.66 -14.66 37.14
N THR A 11 23.78 -14.01 37.43
CA THR A 11 24.33 -12.87 36.69
C THR A 11 24.73 -13.23 35.25
N SER A 12 25.15 -14.46 34.99
CA SER A 12 25.55 -14.97 33.67
C SER A 12 24.34 -15.17 32.75
N TRP A 13 23.25 -15.74 33.27
CA TRP A 13 22.01 -15.93 32.51
C TRP A 13 21.32 -14.62 32.14
N VAL A 14 21.28 -13.66 33.07
CA VAL A 14 20.70 -12.34 32.80
C VAL A 14 21.52 -11.61 31.73
N ARG A 15 22.86 -11.69 31.77
CA ARG A 15 23.72 -11.10 30.72
C ARG A 15 23.52 -11.75 29.36
N ILE A 16 23.39 -13.07 29.30
CA ILE A 16 23.10 -13.80 28.06
C ILE A 16 21.74 -13.39 27.50
N LEU A 17 20.70 -13.27 28.34
CA LEU A 17 19.37 -12.84 27.92
C LEU A 17 19.35 -11.39 27.40
N ILE A 18 20.11 -10.49 28.02
CA ILE A 18 20.25 -9.10 27.56
C ILE A 18 20.98 -9.05 26.21
N ILE A 19 22.07 -9.79 26.05
CA ILE A 19 22.81 -9.89 24.78
C ILE A 19 21.92 -10.48 23.70
N LEU A 20 21.09 -11.46 24.02
CA LEU A 20 20.17 -12.07 23.08
C LEU A 20 19.02 -11.12 22.69
N ALA A 21 18.41 -10.45 23.66
CA ALA A 21 17.28 -9.55 23.47
C ALA A 21 17.64 -8.31 22.64
N ILE A 22 18.87 -7.81 22.77
CA ILE A 22 19.35 -6.64 22.02
C ILE A 22 20.12 -7.08 20.77
N GLY A 23 20.92 -8.13 20.87
CA GLY A 23 21.78 -8.59 19.78
C GLY A 23 21.01 -9.23 18.63
N ILE A 24 19.92 -9.99 18.90
CA ILE A 24 19.12 -10.60 17.82
C ILE A 24 18.46 -9.53 16.93
N PRO A 25 17.74 -8.52 17.46
CA PRO A 25 17.16 -7.46 16.62
C PRO A 25 18.22 -6.75 15.76
N ILE A 26 19.38 -6.40 16.35
CA ILE A 26 20.47 -5.74 15.63
C ILE A 26 21.06 -6.63 14.53
N LEU A 27 21.23 -7.93 14.79
CA LEU A 27 21.72 -8.87 13.78
C LEU A 27 20.74 -9.06 12.62
N ILE A 28 19.44 -9.10 12.92
CA ILE A 28 18.39 -9.16 11.90
C ILE A 28 18.42 -7.89 11.05
N GLU A 29 18.53 -6.71 11.67
CA GLU A 29 18.63 -5.42 10.97
C GLU A 29 19.89 -5.31 10.09
N VAL A 30 21.04 -5.85 10.51
CA VAL A 30 22.26 -5.86 9.68
C VAL A 30 22.09 -6.76 8.45
N VAL A 31 21.38 -7.89 8.55
CA VAL A 31 21.12 -8.75 7.38
C VAL A 31 20.13 -8.10 6.42
N THR A 32 19.06 -7.49 6.92
CA THR A 32 18.07 -6.81 6.07
C THR A 32 18.59 -5.50 5.48
N PHE A 33 19.33 -4.69 6.25
CA PHE A 33 19.92 -3.45 5.76
C PHE A 33 21.17 -3.68 4.90
N GLY A 34 22.02 -4.66 5.28
CA GLY A 34 23.19 -5.06 4.51
C GLY A 34 22.84 -5.69 3.17
N GLY A 35 21.72 -6.42 3.08
CA GLY A 35 21.16 -6.92 1.83
C GLY A 35 20.83 -5.80 0.83
N LEU A 36 20.35 -4.65 1.32
CA LEU A 36 20.06 -3.50 0.47
C LEU A 36 21.34 -2.76 0.05
N LEU A 37 22.34 -2.63 0.93
CA LEU A 37 23.60 -1.95 0.61
C LEU A 37 24.49 -2.79 -0.34
N SER A 38 24.42 -4.12 -0.26
CA SER A 38 25.11 -5.02 -1.19
C SER A 38 24.64 -4.82 -2.64
N HIS A 39 23.40 -4.39 -2.87
CA HIS A 39 22.87 -4.09 -4.20
C HIS A 39 23.42 -2.80 -4.81
N TYR A 40 24.05 -1.92 -4.01
CA TYR A 40 24.63 -0.65 -4.50
C TYR A 40 26.16 -0.67 -4.65
N VAL A 41 26.87 -1.62 -4.02
CA VAL A 41 28.35 -1.62 -3.98
C VAL A 41 28.99 -2.83 -4.68
N ALA A 42 28.24 -3.92 -4.94
CA ALA A 42 28.77 -5.10 -5.63
C ALA A 42 28.73 -4.95 -7.17
N GLY A 43 29.32 -3.86 -7.68
CA GLY A 43 29.70 -3.73 -9.08
C GLY A 43 31.15 -4.17 -9.25
N GLY A 44 31.41 -5.47 -9.46
CA GLY A 44 32.74 -5.93 -9.85
C GLY A 44 33.05 -7.40 -9.63
N GLY A 45 32.59 -8.26 -10.55
CA GLY A 45 33.35 -9.44 -10.99
C GLY A 45 32.82 -10.82 -10.54
N GLY A 46 32.37 -11.61 -11.52
CA GLY A 46 32.53 -13.07 -11.49
C GLY A 46 31.24 -13.90 -11.41
N ASP A 47 30.74 -14.25 -12.60
CA ASP A 47 30.00 -15.46 -13.01
C ASP A 47 29.19 -16.26 -11.96
N GLY A 48 27.87 -16.28 -12.18
CA GLY A 48 26.91 -17.06 -11.42
C GLY A 48 25.51 -16.66 -11.88
N GLY A 49 25.10 -17.19 -13.03
CA GLY A 49 23.78 -16.94 -13.62
C GLY A 49 22.65 -17.35 -12.68
N ALA A 50 22.27 -16.45 -11.78
CA ALA A 50 20.97 -16.45 -11.15
C ALA A 50 19.99 -16.02 -12.24
N ALA A 51 19.14 -16.95 -12.68
CA ALA A 51 17.96 -16.62 -13.45
C ALA A 51 17.25 -15.48 -12.70
N SER A 52 17.23 -14.29 -13.29
CA SER A 52 16.36 -13.22 -12.82
C SER A 52 14.94 -13.76 -12.99
N THR A 53 14.33 -14.24 -11.91
CA THR A 53 12.88 -14.36 -11.86
C THR A 53 12.38 -12.95 -12.17
N PRO A 54 11.66 -12.72 -13.29
CA PRO A 54 11.05 -11.43 -13.50
C PRO A 54 10.16 -11.18 -12.29
N THR A 55 10.47 -10.16 -11.50
CA THR A 55 9.49 -9.57 -10.60
C THR A 55 8.30 -9.23 -11.49
N PRO A 56 7.10 -9.78 -11.23
CA PRO A 56 5.95 -9.36 -12.02
C PRO A 56 5.87 -7.85 -11.91
N ASP A 57 5.87 -7.16 -13.06
CA ASP A 57 5.33 -5.81 -13.11
C ASP A 57 3.94 -5.93 -12.49
N VAL A 58 3.76 -5.37 -11.29
CA VAL A 58 2.43 -5.31 -10.70
C VAL A 58 1.69 -4.32 -11.58
N GLU A 59 0.99 -4.83 -12.60
CA GLU A 59 0.03 -4.05 -13.37
C GLU A 59 -0.93 -3.44 -12.35
N GLY A 60 -0.93 -2.10 -12.28
CA GLY A 60 -1.82 -1.38 -11.36
C GLY A 60 -3.28 -1.68 -11.68
N ALA A 61 -4.18 -1.37 -10.74
CA ALA A 61 -5.60 -1.67 -10.88
C ALA A 61 -6.21 -1.03 -12.14
N THR A 62 -6.94 -1.83 -12.89
CA THR A 62 -7.72 -1.44 -14.06
C THR A 62 -9.21 -1.63 -13.79
N VAL A 63 -10.05 -1.26 -14.76
CA VAL A 63 -11.51 -1.38 -14.64
C VAL A 63 -11.90 -2.83 -14.37
N GLY A 64 -12.67 -3.04 -13.31
CA GLY A 64 -13.08 -4.36 -12.83
C GLY A 64 -12.21 -4.93 -11.70
N ASP A 65 -11.03 -4.36 -11.44
CA ASP A 65 -10.13 -4.86 -10.40
C ASP A 65 -10.53 -4.36 -9.01
N GLU A 66 -10.30 -5.20 -8.02
CA GLU A 66 -10.44 -4.86 -6.60
C GLU A 66 -9.19 -4.14 -6.11
N ILE A 67 -9.36 -3.02 -5.42
CA ILE A 67 -8.25 -2.13 -5.08
C ILE A 67 -7.71 -2.31 -3.65
N LEU A 68 -8.47 -2.92 -2.73
CA LEU A 68 -8.07 -3.11 -1.33
C LEU A 68 -8.47 -4.48 -0.77
N ALA A 69 -7.89 -5.56 -1.28
CA ALA A 69 -8.20 -6.95 -0.87
C ALA A 69 -7.97 -7.30 0.62
N GLU A 70 -7.41 -6.38 1.41
CA GLU A 70 -7.20 -6.56 2.85
C GLU A 70 -8.32 -5.96 3.71
N THR A 71 -9.29 -5.26 3.12
CA THR A 71 -10.46 -4.72 3.83
C THR A 71 -11.59 -5.74 3.86
N ALA A 72 -12.62 -5.47 4.67
CA ALA A 72 -13.85 -6.27 4.69
C ALA A 72 -14.89 -5.81 3.66
N ALA A 73 -14.64 -4.69 2.96
CA ALA A 73 -15.48 -4.24 1.87
C ALA A 73 -14.85 -4.71 0.55
N VAL A 74 -15.63 -4.68 -0.53
CA VAL A 74 -15.12 -4.92 -1.88
C VAL A 74 -15.13 -3.59 -2.61
N GLU A 75 -13.96 -3.02 -2.89
CA GLU A 75 -13.80 -1.77 -3.62
C GLU A 75 -13.27 -2.07 -5.01
N ARG A 76 -14.08 -1.80 -6.04
CA ARG A 76 -13.77 -2.16 -7.42
C ARG A 76 -13.69 -0.92 -8.30
N VAL A 77 -12.69 -0.86 -9.17
CA VAL A 77 -12.64 0.21 -10.18
C VAL A 77 -13.81 0.04 -11.13
N ASP A 78 -14.77 0.96 -11.08
CA ASP A 78 -15.93 0.98 -11.98
C ASP A 78 -15.57 1.66 -13.31
N SER A 79 -14.82 2.76 -13.24
CA SER A 79 -14.30 3.43 -14.43
C SER A 79 -13.03 4.21 -14.16
N ALA A 80 -12.17 4.31 -15.17
CA ALA A 80 -11.01 5.19 -15.17
C ALA A 80 -10.86 5.82 -16.55
N SER A 81 -10.62 7.12 -16.62
CA SER A 81 -10.45 7.83 -17.90
C SER A 81 -9.52 9.02 -17.77
N VAL A 82 -8.83 9.34 -18.87
CA VAL A 82 -8.08 10.58 -19.03
C VAL A 82 -8.61 11.34 -20.24
N VAL A 83 -9.13 12.55 -20.02
CA VAL A 83 -9.60 13.44 -21.08
C VAL A 83 -8.60 14.57 -21.28
N THR A 84 -8.06 14.70 -22.48
CA THR A 84 -7.10 15.76 -22.80
C THR A 84 -7.79 17.11 -22.93
N GLY A 85 -7.15 18.17 -22.43
CA GLY A 85 -7.67 19.54 -22.55
C GLY A 85 -6.55 20.57 -22.64
N ASN A 86 -6.96 21.82 -22.90
CA ASN A 86 -6.04 22.95 -23.05
C ASN A 86 -5.36 23.34 -21.73
N ASP A 87 -5.99 23.08 -20.59
CA ASP A 87 -5.46 23.45 -19.27
C ASP A 87 -4.71 22.29 -18.59
N GLY A 88 -4.82 21.08 -19.14
CA GLY A 88 -4.28 19.85 -18.55
C GLY A 88 -5.03 18.62 -19.05
N TRP A 89 -4.63 17.46 -18.56
CA TRP A 89 -5.34 16.21 -18.80
C TRP A 89 -6.16 15.88 -17.57
N ARG A 90 -7.49 15.79 -17.72
CA ARG A 90 -8.39 15.46 -16.62
C ARG A 90 -8.41 13.95 -16.43
N PHE A 91 -7.89 13.49 -15.31
CA PHE A 91 -8.04 12.09 -14.88
C PHE A 91 -9.29 11.97 -14.01
N THR A 92 -10.14 11.00 -14.29
CA THR A 92 -11.33 10.65 -13.50
C THR A 92 -11.28 9.17 -13.13
N LEU A 93 -11.50 8.86 -11.86
CA LEU A 93 -11.57 7.51 -11.31
C LEU A 93 -12.88 7.36 -10.56
N SER A 94 -13.64 6.31 -10.87
CA SER A 94 -14.82 5.90 -10.11
C SER A 94 -14.58 4.53 -9.50
N VAL A 95 -14.94 4.40 -8.22
CA VAL A 95 -14.82 3.17 -7.44
C VAL A 95 -16.18 2.81 -6.89
N ALA A 96 -16.66 1.61 -7.19
CA ALA A 96 -17.81 0.99 -6.55
C ALA A 96 -17.36 0.31 -5.26
N VAL A 97 -18.17 0.42 -4.21
CA VAL A 97 -17.87 -0.13 -2.88
C VAL A 97 -19.07 -0.93 -2.41
N ASP A 98 -18.84 -2.19 -2.05
CA ASP A 98 -19.81 -3.06 -1.39
C ASP A 98 -19.34 -3.35 0.04
N ASN A 99 -20.04 -2.81 1.05
CA ASN A 99 -19.65 -3.03 2.45
C ASN A 99 -20.13 -4.41 2.93
N THR A 100 -19.31 -5.43 2.75
CA THR A 100 -19.61 -6.80 3.23
C THR A 100 -19.22 -7.05 4.70
N GLY A 101 -18.70 -6.02 5.37
CA GLY A 101 -18.28 -6.08 6.78
C GLY A 101 -19.43 -5.85 7.77
N ASN A 102 -19.08 -5.81 9.06
CA ASN A 102 -20.02 -5.59 10.17
C ASN A 102 -19.94 -4.18 10.77
N SER A 103 -19.13 -3.30 10.20
CA SER A 103 -18.93 -1.91 10.63
C SER A 103 -19.37 -0.97 9.52
N SER A 104 -19.76 0.26 9.86
CA SER A 104 -19.90 1.31 8.85
C SER A 104 -18.56 1.54 8.14
N TYR A 105 -18.61 1.81 6.85
CA TYR A 105 -17.46 1.90 5.96
C TYR A 105 -17.53 3.17 5.11
N GLU A 106 -16.44 3.90 4.99
CA GLU A 106 -16.33 5.06 4.11
C GLU A 106 -15.02 4.98 3.31
N LEU A 107 -15.12 5.12 1.99
CA LEU A 107 -13.97 5.22 1.10
C LEU A 107 -13.77 6.67 0.69
N ARG A 108 -12.54 7.18 0.86
CA ARG A 108 -12.14 8.52 0.43
C ARG A 108 -11.03 8.45 -0.60
N LEU A 109 -11.19 9.18 -1.70
CA LEU A 109 -10.16 9.37 -2.71
C LEU A 109 -9.39 10.66 -2.41
N GLY A 110 -8.07 10.55 -2.27
CA GLY A 110 -7.16 11.63 -1.96
C GLY A 110 -6.32 12.08 -3.16
N THR A 111 -5.02 12.27 -2.94
CA THR A 111 -4.11 12.76 -3.99
C THR A 111 -3.84 11.71 -5.05
N ALA A 112 -3.59 12.16 -6.29
CA ALA A 112 -3.09 11.31 -7.35
C ALA A 112 -1.60 11.59 -7.60
N THR A 113 -0.83 10.55 -7.89
CA THR A 113 0.55 10.67 -8.35
C THR A 113 0.63 10.25 -9.80
N THR A 114 1.33 11.04 -10.61
CA THR A 114 1.57 10.75 -12.03
C THR A 114 2.75 9.80 -12.21
N ARG A 115 2.86 9.16 -13.39
CA ARG A 115 4.03 8.31 -13.74
C ARG A 115 5.35 9.07 -13.75
N ALA A 116 5.30 10.41 -13.83
CA ALA A 116 6.47 11.28 -13.71
C ALA A 116 6.79 11.66 -12.24
N GLY A 117 6.10 11.07 -11.26
CA GLY A 117 6.32 11.32 -9.83
C GLY A 117 5.69 12.61 -9.30
N ARG A 118 4.84 13.27 -10.09
CA ARG A 118 4.20 14.54 -9.70
C ARG A 118 2.88 14.28 -8.98
N THR A 119 2.74 14.81 -7.77
CA THR A 119 1.49 14.75 -6.99
C THR A 119 0.52 15.85 -7.40
N VAL A 120 -0.77 15.50 -7.43
CA VAL A 120 -1.88 16.35 -7.84
C VAL A 120 -3.00 16.18 -6.81
N GLU A 121 -3.41 17.27 -6.17
CA GLU A 121 -4.60 17.36 -5.34
C GLU A 121 -5.87 17.34 -6.22
N GLY A 122 -7.04 16.95 -5.70
CA GLY A 122 -8.27 17.30 -6.44
C GLY A 122 -9.54 16.50 -6.21
N SER A 123 -9.53 15.34 -5.55
CA SER A 123 -10.79 14.63 -5.37
C SER A 123 -11.54 15.01 -4.10
N ASP A 124 -10.90 14.95 -2.92
CA ASP A 124 -11.56 14.99 -1.58
C ASP A 124 -12.90 14.21 -1.55
N ALA A 125 -13.02 13.21 -2.43
CA ALA A 125 -14.28 12.61 -2.79
C ALA A 125 -14.50 11.44 -1.83
N THR A 126 -15.74 11.27 -1.38
CA THR A 126 -16.09 10.23 -0.43
C THR A 126 -17.37 9.53 -0.84
N THR A 127 -17.49 8.24 -0.50
CA THR A 127 -18.77 7.53 -0.53
C THR A 127 -19.76 8.08 0.51
N GLY A 128 -19.28 8.81 1.51
CA GLY A 128 -19.97 8.95 2.78
C GLY A 128 -19.98 7.63 3.55
N GLU A 129 -20.66 7.62 4.69
CA GLU A 129 -20.79 6.42 5.51
C GLU A 129 -21.74 5.41 4.87
N LEU A 130 -21.25 4.19 4.63
CA LEU A 130 -22.00 3.04 4.16
C LEU A 130 -22.23 2.07 5.32
N PRO A 131 -23.47 1.87 5.80
CA PRO A 131 -23.79 0.85 6.79
C PRO A 131 -23.38 -0.57 6.35
N PRO A 132 -23.31 -1.53 7.29
CA PRO A 132 -23.12 -2.95 6.96
C PRO A 132 -24.14 -3.45 5.94
N GLY A 133 -23.66 -4.08 4.86
CA GLY A 133 -24.49 -4.62 3.78
C GLY A 133 -24.93 -3.61 2.71
N GLU A 134 -24.60 -2.32 2.87
CA GLU A 134 -24.90 -1.29 1.88
C GLU A 134 -23.78 -1.11 0.86
N SER A 135 -24.16 -0.60 -0.32
CA SER A 135 -23.24 -0.31 -1.42
C SER A 135 -23.26 1.17 -1.78
N GLY A 136 -22.15 1.66 -2.33
CA GLY A 136 -22.02 3.04 -2.78
C GLY A 136 -20.96 3.19 -3.87
N SER A 137 -20.78 4.42 -4.34
CA SER A 137 -19.74 4.74 -5.30
C SER A 137 -19.12 6.09 -4.99
N VAL A 138 -17.83 6.24 -5.30
CA VAL A 138 -17.12 7.51 -5.17
C VAL A 138 -16.38 7.82 -6.47
N THR A 139 -16.44 9.08 -6.91
CA THR A 139 -15.76 9.53 -8.12
C THR A 139 -14.83 10.70 -7.81
N GLY A 140 -13.55 10.53 -8.10
CA GLY A 140 -12.51 11.55 -7.97
C GLY A 140 -12.11 12.12 -9.33
N SER A 141 -11.65 13.37 -9.35
CA SER A 141 -11.14 14.02 -10.56
C SER A 141 -9.90 14.86 -10.26
N TRP A 142 -8.86 14.72 -11.09
CA TRP A 142 -7.58 15.42 -10.92
C TRP A 142 -7.16 16.07 -12.24
N MET A 143 -6.58 17.27 -12.16
CA MET A 143 -6.00 17.96 -13.32
C MET A 143 -4.52 17.63 -13.43
N LEU A 144 -4.20 16.63 -14.26
CA LEU A 144 -2.83 16.21 -14.50
C LEU A 144 -2.10 17.20 -15.43
N PRO A 145 -0.79 17.38 -15.27
CA PRO A 145 0.02 18.09 -16.26
C PRO A 145 -0.14 17.43 -17.65
N LYS A 146 -0.10 18.24 -18.70
CA LYS A 146 -0.24 17.74 -20.08
C LYS A 146 0.77 16.62 -20.37
N GLY A 147 0.27 15.57 -21.01
CA GLY A 147 1.07 14.39 -21.38
C GLY A 147 1.39 13.44 -20.22
N GLN A 148 0.98 13.75 -18.99
CA GLN A 148 1.19 12.86 -17.85
C GLN A 148 0.00 11.94 -17.63
N ARG A 149 0.30 10.70 -17.26
CA ARG A 149 -0.68 9.66 -16.90
C ARG A 149 -0.68 9.44 -15.38
N PRO A 150 -1.81 8.99 -14.80
CA PRO A 150 -1.84 8.56 -13.41
C PRO A 150 -0.95 7.33 -13.22
N ALA A 151 -0.38 7.21 -12.03
CA ALA A 151 0.36 6.04 -11.56
C ALA A 151 -0.25 5.47 -10.29
N SER A 152 -0.71 6.32 -9.38
CA SER A 152 -1.38 5.88 -8.16
C SER A 152 -2.34 6.92 -7.62
N VAL A 153 -3.26 6.46 -6.76
CA VAL A 153 -4.17 7.30 -5.98
C VAL A 153 -4.05 6.91 -4.50
N VAL A 154 -4.00 7.92 -3.64
CA VAL A 154 -4.11 7.72 -2.19
C VAL A 154 -5.58 7.47 -1.86
N VAL A 155 -5.83 6.39 -1.14
CA VAL A 155 -7.17 5.99 -0.70
C VAL A 155 -7.17 5.92 0.81
N THR A 156 -8.15 6.55 1.44
CA THR A 156 -8.35 6.47 2.90
C THR A 156 -9.64 5.76 3.19
N VAL A 157 -9.56 4.74 4.02
CA VAL A 157 -10.69 3.99 4.53
C VAL A 157 -10.97 4.44 5.95
N VAL A 158 -12.24 4.76 6.23
CA VAL A 158 -12.72 4.99 7.59
C VAL A 158 -13.69 3.88 7.94
N THR A 159 -13.48 3.22 9.09
CA THR A 159 -14.40 2.22 9.61
C THR A 159 -14.90 2.60 10.99
N THR A 160 -16.20 2.50 11.21
CA THR A 160 -16.85 2.81 12.49
C THR A 160 -17.64 1.59 12.97
N PRO A 161 -17.18 0.88 14.02
CA PRO A 161 -17.98 -0.16 14.66
C PRO A 161 -19.24 0.43 15.30
N ALA A 162 -20.32 -0.35 15.40
CA ALA A 162 -21.63 0.13 15.88
C ALA A 162 -21.57 0.90 17.22
N ASP A 163 -20.75 0.43 18.17
CA ASP A 163 -20.56 1.05 19.49
C ASP A 163 -19.11 1.53 19.69
N GLY A 164 -18.39 1.80 18.59
CA GLY A 164 -16.96 2.05 18.59
C GLY A 164 -16.55 3.44 18.15
N THR A 165 -15.25 3.72 18.30
CA THR A 165 -14.63 4.92 17.75
C THR A 165 -14.24 4.67 16.29
N PRO A 166 -14.43 5.65 15.38
CA PRO A 166 -13.95 5.54 14.01
C PRO A 166 -12.43 5.38 13.98
N SER A 167 -11.95 4.53 13.08
CA SER A 167 -10.53 4.38 12.74
C SER A 167 -10.31 4.68 11.27
N ALA A 168 -9.15 5.25 10.94
CA ALA A 168 -8.79 5.59 9.56
C ALA A 168 -7.48 4.90 9.17
N ARG A 169 -7.43 4.35 7.95
CA ARG A 169 -6.22 3.77 7.37
C ARG A 169 -6.04 4.24 5.93
N GLN A 170 -4.81 4.59 5.58
CA GLN A 170 -4.45 5.09 4.27
C GLN A 170 -3.70 4.04 3.46
N TYR A 171 -3.99 3.98 2.17
CA TYR A 171 -3.41 3.08 1.19
C TYR A 171 -2.94 3.88 -0.02
N THR A 172 -1.96 3.34 -0.75
CA THR A 172 -1.56 3.83 -2.07
C THR A 172 -1.93 2.77 -3.09
N VAL A 173 -2.92 3.07 -3.92
CA VAL A 173 -3.41 2.15 -4.95
C VAL A 173 -2.72 2.47 -6.25
N ALA A 174 -1.95 1.52 -6.80
CA ALA A 174 -1.40 1.64 -8.13
C ALA A 174 -2.53 1.59 -9.17
N ILE A 175 -2.48 2.48 -10.16
CA ILE A 175 -3.45 2.56 -11.25
C ILE A 175 -2.77 2.07 -12.53
N GLY A 176 -3.43 1.14 -13.22
CA GLY A 176 -2.94 0.55 -14.46
C GLY A 176 -2.99 1.51 -15.65
N ASP A 177 -3.04 0.96 -16.86
CA ASP A 177 -3.20 1.78 -18.06
C ASP A 177 -4.64 2.31 -18.18
N VAL A 178 -4.74 3.65 -18.17
CA VAL A 178 -6.01 4.36 -18.28
C VAL A 178 -6.21 4.84 -19.73
N PRO A 179 -7.40 4.63 -20.34
CA PRO A 179 -7.72 5.15 -21.66
C PRO A 179 -7.58 6.66 -21.73
N VAL A 180 -7.03 7.16 -22.84
CA VAL A 180 -6.90 8.60 -23.10
C VAL A 180 -7.80 8.98 -24.28
N SER A 181 -8.63 10.00 -24.10
CA SER A 181 -9.50 10.56 -25.15
C SER A 181 -9.38 12.09 -25.22
N SER A 182 -9.85 12.68 -26.32
CA SER A 182 -9.86 14.13 -26.56
C SER A 182 -11.26 14.69 -26.66
#